data_AF-A0A343C407-F1
#
_entry.id   AF-A0A343C407-F1
#
_cell.length_a   1.000
_cell.length_b   1.000
_cell.length_c   1.000
_cell.angle_alpha   90.00
_cell.angle_beta   90.00
_cell.angle_gamma   90.00
#
_symmetry.space_group_name_H-M   'P 1'
#
loop_
_entity.id
_entity.type
_entity.pdbx_description
1 polymer ?
#
loop_
_entity_poly.entity_id
_entity_poly.type
_entity_poly.pdbx_seq_one_letter_code
_entity_poly.pdbx_strand_id
1 'polypeptide(L)'
;MYMYIFSYSLIMLFMSGLFVYVSKYKHFLVMLLSLELVVLSLFMLLLVYFSFYLYENFMCMFYMSMSVCEGVLGLALLVLVIRSHGSDMLMIYDNLW
;
A
#
# COMPACT_ATOMS: atom_id res chain seq x y z
N MET A 1 28.12 0.86 -0.79
CA MET A 1 27.75 0.10 -2.00
C MET A 1 26.54 -0.80 -1.77
N TYR A 2 26.58 -1.73 -0.80
CA TYR A 2 25.43 -2.61 -0.49
C TYR A 2 24.12 -1.87 -0.19
N MET A 3 24.19 -0.76 0.53
CA MET A 3 23.02 0.05 0.86
C MET A 3 22.41 0.76 -0.38
N TYR A 4 23.20 1.13 -1.39
CA TYR A 4 22.67 1.64 -2.67
C TYR A 4 22.00 0.53 -3.50
N ILE A 5 22.53 -0.69 -3.45
CA ILE A 5 21.92 -1.87 -4.09
C ILE A 5 20.58 -2.19 -3.41
N PHE A 6 20.54 -2.13 -2.08
CA PHE A 6 19.31 -2.32 -1.30
C PHE A 6 18.25 -1.27 -1.65
N SER A 7 18.60 0.02 -1.68
CA SER A 7 17.64 1.07 -2.06
C SER A 7 17.11 0.89 -3.48
N TYR A 8 17.94 0.45 -4.43
CA TYR A 8 17.47 0.17 -5.79
C TYR A 8 16.48 -1.00 -5.84
N SER A 9 16.72 -2.06 -5.07
CA SER A 9 15.79 -3.20 -4.97
C SER A 9 14.44 -2.80 -4.37
N LEU A 10 14.42 -1.90 -3.39
CA LEU A 10 13.19 -1.36 -2.79
C LEU A 10 12.39 -0.50 -3.77
N ILE A 11 13.06 0.30 -4.60
CA ILE A 11 12.40 1.08 -5.66
C ILE A 11 11.75 0.15 -6.69
N MET A 12 12.41 -0.95 -7.05
CA MET A 12 11.83 -1.95 -7.94
C MET A 12 10.59 -2.63 -7.33
N LEU A 13 10.60 -2.92 -6.03
CA LEU A 13 9.43 -3.44 -5.29
C LEU A 13 8.27 -2.44 -5.25
N PHE A 14 8.58 -1.15 -5.05
CA PHE A 14 7.56 -0.10 -5.09
C PHE A 14 6.90 -0.01 -6.47
N MET A 15 7.70 0.01 -7.54
CA MET A 15 7.19 0.09 -8.91
C MET A 15 6.39 -1.16 -9.31
N SER A 16 6.79 -2.36 -8.85
CA SER A 16 6.03 -3.58 -9.11
C SER A 16 4.69 -3.59 -8.34
N GLY A 17 4.67 -3.11 -7.09
CA GLY A 17 3.45 -2.93 -6.31
C GLY A 17 2.46 -1.98 -6.98
N LEU A 18 2.94 -0.82 -7.46
CA LEU A 18 2.13 0.13 -8.23
C LEU A 18 1.58 -0.48 -9.53
N PHE A 19 2.39 -1.26 -10.25
CA PHE A 19 1.95 -1.91 -11.49
C PHE A 19 0.84 -2.93 -11.23
N VAL A 20 0.93 -3.71 -10.13
CA VAL A 20 -0.13 -4.64 -9.73
C VAL A 20 -1.40 -3.88 -9.35
N TYR A 21 -1.27 -2.77 -8.61
CA TYR A 21 -2.41 -1.93 -8.22
C TYR A 21 -3.20 -1.43 -9.43
N VAL A 22 -2.51 -0.94 -10.46
CA VAL A 22 -3.15 -0.44 -11.70
C VAL A 22 -3.76 -1.57 -12.54
N SER A 23 -3.11 -2.73 -12.61
CA SER A 23 -3.51 -3.81 -13.52
C SER A 23 -4.64 -4.71 -12.97
N LYS A 24 -4.82 -4.80 -11.65
CA LYS A 24 -5.77 -5.73 -11.01
C LYS A 24 -6.97 -5.02 -10.38
N TYR A 25 -7.66 -4.21 -11.16
CA TYR A 25 -8.86 -3.47 -10.75
C TYR A 25 -10.11 -4.32 -10.45
N LYS A 26 -10.13 -5.61 -10.80
CA LYS A 26 -11.34 -6.44 -10.72
C LYS A 26 -11.71 -6.86 -9.29
N HIS A 27 -10.72 -7.15 -8.45
CA HIS A 27 -10.94 -7.65 -7.09
C HIS A 27 -10.38 -6.66 -6.08
N PHE A 28 -11.25 -6.05 -5.28
CA PHE A 28 -10.86 -5.00 -4.34
C PHE A 28 -9.82 -5.47 -3.32
N LEU A 29 -9.90 -6.71 -2.87
CA LEU A 29 -8.95 -7.31 -1.93
C LEU A 29 -7.52 -7.35 -2.50
N VAL A 30 -7.36 -7.67 -3.79
CA VAL A 30 -6.05 -7.71 -4.45
C VAL A 30 -5.46 -6.30 -4.56
N MET A 31 -6.31 -5.30 -4.76
CA MET A 31 -5.88 -3.90 -4.75
C MET A 31 -5.38 -3.48 -3.38
N LEU A 32 -6.11 -3.78 -2.31
CA LEU A 32 -5.67 -3.49 -0.93
C LEU A 32 -4.33 -4.16 -0.59
N LEU A 33 -4.15 -5.43 -0.96
CA LEU A 33 -2.90 -6.14 -0.74
C LEU A 33 -1.72 -5.52 -1.51
N SER A 34 -1.95 -5.07 -2.74
CA SER A 34 -0.92 -4.35 -3.49
C SER A 34 -0.60 -2.98 -2.88
N LEU A 35 -1.57 -2.33 -2.24
CA LEU A 35 -1.38 -1.06 -1.54
C LEU A 35 -0.54 -1.25 -0.26
N GLU A 36 -0.76 -2.34 0.48
CA GLU A 36 0.09 -2.70 1.63
C GLU A 36 1.56 -2.95 1.21
N LEU A 37 1.80 -3.59 0.06
CA LEU A 37 3.15 -3.77 -0.49
C LEU A 37 3.83 -2.43 -0.81
N VAL A 38 3.06 -1.47 -1.35
CA VAL A 38 3.54 -0.12 -1.64
C VAL A 38 3.90 0.61 -0.35
N VAL A 39 3.04 0.56 0.68
CA VAL A 39 3.29 1.18 1.99
C VAL A 39 4.55 0.62 2.66
N LEU A 40 4.74 -0.70 2.62
CA LEU A 40 5.91 -1.37 3.21
C LEU A 40 7.22 -1.01 2.50
N SER A 41 7.22 -0.99 1.16
CA SER A 41 8.42 -0.60 0.40
C SER A 41 8.82 0.85 0.67
N LEU A 42 7.85 1.76 0.80
CA LEU A 42 8.07 3.15 1.21
C LEU A 42 8.61 3.26 2.64
N PHE A 43 8.04 2.51 3.60
CA PHE A 43 8.53 2.50 4.99
C PHE A 43 10.00 2.10 5.08
N MET A 44 10.39 1.04 4.36
CA MET A 44 11.78 0.57 4.34
C MET A 44 12.72 1.61 3.71
N LEU A 45 12.26 2.34 2.68
CA LEU A 45 13.04 3.40 2.05
C LEU A 45 13.19 4.61 2.98
N LEU A 46 12.14 4.95 3.73
CA LEU A 46 12.15 6.00 4.76
C LEU A 46 13.14 5.67 5.89
N LEU A 47 13.15 4.42 6.37
CA LEU A 47 14.09 3.94 7.39
C LEU A 47 15.54 4.06 6.92
N VAL A 48 15.82 3.66 5.68
CA VAL A 48 17.15 3.81 5.09
C VAL A 48 17.53 5.30 5.06
N TYR A 49 16.65 6.17 4.58
CA TYR A 49 16.93 7.61 4.51
C TYR A 49 17.23 8.23 5.89
N PHE A 50 16.37 7.98 6.89
CA PHE A 50 16.56 8.53 8.24
C PHE A 50 17.76 7.94 8.97
N SER A 51 18.20 6.71 8.64
CA SER A 51 19.41 6.14 9.20
C SER A 51 20.69 6.93 8.84
N PHE A 52 20.70 7.68 7.72
CA PHE A 52 21.81 8.56 7.36
C PHE A 52 21.85 9.87 8.14
N TYR A 53 20.69 10.33 8.60
CA TYR A 53 20.55 11.64 9.26
C TYR A 53 20.62 11.58 10.78
N LEU A 54 20.97 10.42 11.36
CA LEU A 54 21.19 10.25 12.81
C LEU A 54 20.01 10.82 13.64
N TYR A 55 18.89 10.08 13.69
CA TYR A 55 17.94 10.06 14.83
C TYR A 55 16.53 10.67 14.73
N GLU A 56 15.86 10.66 13.57
CA GLU A 56 14.40 10.92 13.55
C GLU A 56 13.58 9.67 13.19
N ASN A 57 13.86 8.53 13.85
CA ASN A 57 13.02 7.32 13.75
C ASN A 57 11.57 7.56 14.23
N PHE A 58 11.31 8.66 14.95
CA PHE A 58 9.97 9.04 15.36
C PHE A 58 9.06 9.33 14.16
N MET A 59 9.59 9.90 13.09
CA MET A 59 8.84 10.13 11.84
C MET A 59 8.41 8.81 11.18
N CYS A 60 9.24 7.77 11.26
CA CYS A 60 8.89 6.44 10.77
C CYS A 60 7.72 5.82 11.54
N MET A 61 7.66 6.03 12.86
CA MET A 61 6.55 5.55 13.70
C MET A 61 5.25 6.29 13.38
N PHE A 62 5.32 7.61 13.16
CA PHE A 62 4.17 8.39 12.72
C PHE A 62 3.63 7.89 11.37
N TYR A 63 4.53 7.69 10.39
CA TYR A 63 4.15 7.14 9.07
C TYR A 63 3.42 5.80 9.19
N MET A 64 3.94 4.86 10.00
CA MET A 64 3.29 3.56 10.19
C MET A 64 1.91 3.66 10.84
N SER A 65 1.73 4.60 11.78
CA SER A 65 0.41 4.79 12.41
C SER A 65 -0.63 5.29 11.41
N MET A 66 -0.27 6.23 10.54
CA MET A 66 -1.18 6.78 9.53
C MET A 66 -1.49 5.74 8.45
N SER A 67 -0.52 4.93 8.03
CA SER A 67 -0.74 3.92 7.00
C SER A 67 -1.63 2.76 7.47
N VAL A 68 -1.53 2.35 8.74
CA VAL A 68 -2.45 1.35 9.32
C VAL A 68 -3.88 1.89 9.36
N CYS A 69 -4.08 3.17 9.67
CA CYS A 69 -5.40 3.79 9.64
C CYS A 69 -6.03 3.76 8.24
N GLU A 70 -5.26 4.04 7.18
CA GLU A 70 -5.73 3.92 5.81
C GLU A 70 -6.08 2.46 5.45
N GLY A 71 -5.29 1.49 5.93
CA GLY A 71 -5.59 0.06 5.77
C GLY A 71 -6.93 -0.35 6.41
N VAL A 72 -7.21 0.11 7.63
CA VAL A 72 -8.48 -0.16 8.32
C VAL A 72 -9.67 0.46 7.59
N LEU A 73 -9.52 1.70 7.08
CA LEU A 73 -10.55 2.34 6.25
C LEU A 73 -10.80 1.55 4.95
N GLY A 74 -9.74 1.08 4.30
CA GLY A 74 -9.84 0.23 3.11
C GLY A 74 -10.59 -1.08 3.37
N LEU A 75 -10.29 -1.76 4.47
CA LEU A 75 -10.99 -3.00 4.87
C LEU A 75 -12.46 -2.74 5.26
N ALA A 76 -12.75 -1.63 5.95
CA ALA A 76 -14.13 -1.26 6.27
C ALA A 76 -14.98 -1.04 5.01
N LEU A 77 -14.40 -0.40 3.97
CA LEU A 77 -15.03 -0.26 2.67
C LEU A 77 -15.26 -1.61 1.98
N LEU A 78 -14.28 -2.51 2.05
CA LEU A 78 -14.42 -3.87 1.51
C LEU A 78 -15.64 -4.58 2.14
N VAL A 79 -15.78 -4.52 3.47
CA VAL A 79 -16.93 -5.13 4.17
C VAL A 79 -18.26 -4.51 3.72
N LEU A 80 -18.31 -3.19 3.51
CA LEU A 80 -19.52 -2.53 3.01
C LEU A 80 -19.91 -3.01 1.60
N VAL A 81 -18.94 -3.13 0.68
CA VAL A 81 -19.18 -3.62 -0.70
C VAL A 81 -19.69 -5.06 -0.69
N ILE A 82 -19.13 -5.93 0.15
CA ILE A 82 -19.61 -7.31 0.28
C ILE A 82 -21.05 -7.34 0.78
N ARG A 83 -21.42 -6.49 1.75
CA ARG A 83 -22.78 -6.48 2.30
C ARG A 83 -23.81 -5.88 1.33
N SER A 84 -23.43 -4.96 0.45
CA SER A 84 -24.35 -4.34 -0.52
C SER A 84 -24.47 -5.11 -1.84
N HIS A 85 -23.37 -5.61 -2.38
CA HIS A 85 -23.33 -6.21 -3.73
C HIS A 85 -23.03 -7.71 -3.72
N GLY A 86 -22.78 -8.31 -2.56
CA GLY A 86 -22.58 -9.76 -2.39
C GLY A 86 -21.30 -10.32 -3.01
N SER A 87 -20.45 -9.50 -3.63
CA SER A 87 -19.18 -9.92 -4.22
C SER A 87 -18.12 -8.82 -4.15
N ASP A 88 -16.85 -9.23 -4.12
CA ASP A 88 -15.66 -8.36 -4.05
C ASP A 88 -15.35 -7.65 -5.38
N MET A 89 -16.24 -7.74 -6.37
CA MET A 89 -16.04 -7.18 -7.71
C MET A 89 -16.46 -5.72 -7.76
N LEU A 90 -15.48 -4.85 -7.97
CA LEU A 90 -15.70 -3.41 -8.17
C LEU A 90 -16.53 -3.08 -9.41
N MET A 91 -16.57 -3.96 -10.41
CA MET A 91 -17.29 -3.74 -11.66
C MET A 91 -18.82 -3.68 -11.51
N ILE A 92 -19.38 -3.96 -10.33
CA ILE A 92 -20.82 -3.76 -10.08
C ILE A 92 -21.17 -2.27 -9.95
N TYR A 93 -20.18 -1.40 -9.70
CA TYR A 93 -20.38 0.04 -9.59
C TYR A 93 -20.68 0.73 -10.95
N ASP A 94 -20.57 0.02 -12.08
CA ASP A 94 -20.94 0.55 -13.40
C ASP A 94 -22.46 0.69 -13.60
N ASN A 95 -23.30 0.19 -12.68
CA ASN A 95 -24.76 0.37 -12.71
C ASN A 95 -25.23 1.75 -12.17
N LEU A 96 -24.37 2.77 -12.23
CA LEU A 96 -24.71 4.16 -11.88
C LEU A 96 -25.21 4.98 -13.08
N TRP A 97 -25.54 4.31 -14.18
CA TRP A 97 -26.43 4.78 -15.25
C TRP A 97 -27.59 3.79 -15.39
#